data_AF-A0A4S9U0P5-F1
#
_entry.id   AF-A0A4S9U0P5-F1
#
_cell.length_a   1.000
_cell.length_b   1.000
_cell.length_c   1.000
_cell.angle_alpha   90.00
_cell.angle_beta   90.00
_cell.angle_gamma   90.00
#
_symmetry.space_group_name_H-M   'P 1'
#
loop_
_entity.id
_entity.type
_entity.pdbx_description
1 polymer ?
#
loop_
_entity_poly.entity_id
_entity_poly.type
_entity_poly.pdbx_seq_one_letter_code
_entity_poly.pdbx_strand_id
1 'polypeptide(L)'
;MKFLCLHGAYGNIPAAKVQLGPMIDILEADGAASFDFIQGRVPVTPPPGFESYFGPGPHFRFLRDRGEAEASAVEGIRVFPEADTPEDALRALMPAGEAKIGFAGAREAALKQLYEALDADPEICGVVGYSEGASAAATLIYDEQERMRSEGYVPRIKAAIFFMGWPALTSESVPALSDEIEDLLEVHSLHIIGANDPYKDGALALYNLFDDNMAIFFDSAGGHTIPRHGKLLQELAEAVKGLIANVHEDESVQLPEPAKVAKRLDSAVNIPDLSALKLSHP
;
A
#
# COMPACT_ATOMS: atom_id res chain seq x y z
N MET A 1 -7.46 -4.07 14.08
CA MET A 1 -6.10 -3.90 13.52
C MET A 1 -6.01 -2.57 12.77
N LYS A 2 -4.89 -1.84 12.80
CA LYS A 2 -4.76 -0.54 12.11
C LYS A 2 -3.91 -0.65 10.85
N PHE A 3 -4.43 -0.13 9.74
CA PHE A 3 -3.82 -0.22 8.42
C PHE A 3 -3.37 1.14 7.87
N LEU A 4 -2.19 1.17 7.25
CA LEU A 4 -1.73 2.28 6.41
C LEU A 4 -2.17 2.06 4.96
N CYS A 5 -2.90 3.02 4.38
CA CYS A 5 -3.44 2.94 3.02
C CYS A 5 -2.63 3.76 2.02
N LEU A 6 -2.19 3.09 0.94
CA LEU A 6 -1.41 3.65 -0.16
C LEU A 6 -2.22 3.61 -1.46
N HIS A 7 -2.46 4.79 -2.04
CA HIS A 7 -3.13 4.92 -3.33
C HIS A 7 -2.25 4.44 -4.51
N GLY A 8 -2.87 4.14 -5.64
CA GLY A 8 -2.16 3.77 -6.88
C GLY A 8 -1.49 4.96 -7.58
N ALA A 9 -0.74 4.66 -8.65
CA ALA A 9 -0.09 5.68 -9.46
C ALA A 9 -1.13 6.68 -10.00
N TYR A 10 -0.71 7.94 -10.16
CA TYR A 10 -1.61 9.05 -10.52
C TYR A 10 -2.80 9.18 -9.56
N GLY A 11 -2.64 8.78 -8.30
CA GLY A 11 -3.69 8.82 -7.29
C GLY A 11 -3.55 9.99 -6.32
N ASN A 12 -4.55 10.12 -5.45
CA ASN A 12 -4.53 11.01 -4.30
C ASN A 12 -5.43 10.46 -3.18
N ILE A 13 -5.27 11.00 -1.96
CA ILE A 13 -6.04 10.57 -0.79
C ILE A 13 -7.57 10.66 -1.03
N PRO A 14 -8.13 11.77 -1.55
CA PRO A 14 -9.57 11.85 -1.80
C PRO A 14 -10.10 10.72 -2.69
N ALA A 15 -9.42 10.41 -3.80
CA ALA A 15 -9.80 9.32 -4.69
C ALA A 15 -9.69 7.96 -4.00
N ALA A 16 -8.62 7.72 -3.26
CA ALA A 16 -8.41 6.46 -2.55
C ALA A 16 -9.48 6.21 -1.48
N LYS A 17 -9.90 7.26 -0.75
CA LYS A 17 -11.01 7.18 0.20
C LYS A 17 -12.34 6.84 -0.47
N VAL A 18 -12.60 7.36 -1.67
CA VAL A 18 -13.80 6.99 -2.45
C VAL A 18 -13.73 5.55 -2.95
N GLN A 19 -12.55 5.08 -3.34
CA GLN A 19 -12.34 3.74 -3.87
C GLN A 19 -12.48 2.66 -2.79
N LEU A 20 -11.85 2.86 -1.62
CA LEU A 20 -11.85 1.92 -0.49
C LEU A 20 -13.04 2.11 0.46
N GLY A 21 -13.71 3.27 0.41
CA GLY A 21 -14.76 3.68 1.36
C GLY A 21 -15.80 2.60 1.68
N PRO A 22 -16.44 1.96 0.69
CA PRO A 22 -17.45 0.95 0.98
C PRO A 22 -16.94 -0.25 1.78
N MET A 23 -15.68 -0.67 1.59
CA MET A 23 -15.07 -1.76 2.36
C MET A 23 -14.69 -1.26 3.76
N ILE A 24 -14.11 -0.05 3.85
CA ILE A 24 -13.74 0.59 5.11
C ILE A 24 -14.97 0.76 6.01
N ASP A 25 -16.08 1.26 5.48
CA ASP A 25 -17.32 1.47 6.22
C ASP A 25 -17.81 0.17 6.88
N ILE A 26 -17.71 -0.98 6.18
CA ILE A 26 -18.08 -2.30 6.72
C ILE A 26 -17.12 -2.71 7.84
N LEU A 27 -15.82 -2.57 7.63
CA LEU A 27 -14.79 -3.04 8.57
C LEU A 27 -14.70 -2.17 9.83
N GLU A 28 -14.93 -0.86 9.70
CA GLU A 28 -14.96 0.08 10.83
C GLU A 28 -16.25 -0.05 11.63
N ALA A 29 -17.40 -0.31 10.99
CA ALA A 29 -18.69 -0.48 11.68
C ALA A 29 -18.67 -1.64 12.69
N ASP A 30 -17.97 -2.73 12.36
CA ASP A 30 -17.81 -3.90 13.23
C ASP A 30 -16.57 -3.81 14.13
N GLY A 31 -15.78 -2.72 14.05
CA GLY A 31 -14.56 -2.52 14.83
C GLY A 31 -13.41 -3.47 14.46
N ALA A 32 -13.48 -4.13 13.30
CA ALA A 32 -12.46 -5.08 12.87
C ALA A 32 -11.12 -4.38 12.53
N ALA A 33 -11.20 -3.23 11.86
CA ALA A 33 -10.03 -2.47 11.43
C ALA A 33 -10.25 -0.96 11.42
N SER A 34 -9.16 -0.20 11.34
CA SER A 34 -9.14 1.24 11.09
C SER A 34 -8.06 1.58 10.06
N PHE A 35 -8.25 2.70 9.33
CA PHE A 35 -7.46 2.98 8.13
C PHE A 35 -6.94 4.42 8.09
N ASP A 36 -5.63 4.57 8.03
CA ASP A 36 -4.96 5.86 7.86
C ASP A 36 -4.34 5.98 6.49
N PHE A 37 -4.57 7.12 5.82
CA PHE A 37 -4.12 7.35 4.46
C PHE A 37 -2.93 8.31 4.43
N ILE A 38 -1.94 8.00 3.60
CA ILE A 38 -0.87 8.94 3.27
C ILE A 38 -0.87 9.28 1.79
N GLN A 39 -0.29 10.44 1.47
CA GLN A 39 -0.20 10.97 0.11
C GLN A 39 1.18 10.66 -0.45
N GLY A 40 1.26 10.04 -1.62
CA GLY A 40 2.53 9.87 -2.35
C GLY A 40 3.24 11.22 -2.55
N ARG A 41 4.57 11.23 -2.45
CA ARG A 41 5.39 12.46 -2.48
C ARG A 41 5.88 12.86 -3.87
N VAL A 42 5.67 12.01 -4.88
CA VAL A 42 6.10 12.28 -6.25
C VAL A 42 4.94 12.90 -7.02
N PRO A 43 4.94 14.22 -7.29
CA PRO A 43 3.91 14.82 -8.13
C PRO A 43 4.04 14.29 -9.56
N VAL A 44 2.92 14.02 -10.21
CA VAL A 44 2.88 13.56 -11.60
C VAL A 44 1.75 14.25 -12.35
N THR A 45 1.92 14.46 -13.65
CA THR A 45 0.84 14.95 -14.52
C THR A 45 0.32 13.78 -15.33
N PRO A 46 -1.00 13.51 -15.32
CA PRO A 46 -1.57 12.53 -16.21
C PRO A 46 -1.19 12.82 -17.66
N PRO A 47 -0.97 11.78 -18.45
CA PRO A 47 -0.67 11.96 -19.86
C PRO A 47 -1.82 12.64 -20.61
N PRO A 48 -1.52 13.39 -21.69
CA PRO A 48 -2.55 14.01 -22.51
C PRO A 48 -3.60 12.99 -22.98
N GLY A 49 -4.88 13.24 -22.70
CA GLY A 49 -6.00 12.36 -23.06
C GLY A 49 -6.42 11.36 -21.98
N PHE A 50 -5.68 11.25 -20.87
CA PHE A 50 -5.98 10.37 -19.74
C PHE A 50 -6.46 11.12 -18.49
N GLU A 51 -6.64 12.43 -18.56
CA GLU A 51 -7.02 13.27 -17.43
C GLU A 51 -8.36 12.83 -16.82
N SER A 52 -9.33 12.44 -17.65
CA SER A 52 -10.62 11.93 -17.16
C SER A 52 -10.52 10.53 -16.57
N TYR A 53 -9.55 9.72 -16.99
CA TYR A 53 -9.36 8.36 -16.49
C TYR A 53 -8.85 8.38 -15.05
N PHE A 54 -7.85 9.22 -14.76
CA PHE A 54 -7.29 9.40 -13.41
C PHE A 54 -8.09 10.37 -12.53
N GLY A 55 -9.06 11.07 -13.12
CA GLY A 55 -9.94 11.98 -12.39
C GLY A 55 -9.25 13.30 -12.02
N PRO A 56 -9.87 14.11 -11.14
CA PRO A 56 -9.37 15.43 -10.81
C PRO A 56 -8.04 15.36 -10.03
N GLY A 57 -7.08 16.19 -10.43
CA GLY A 57 -5.82 16.35 -9.73
C GLY A 57 -5.92 17.16 -8.43
N PRO A 58 -4.80 17.38 -7.73
CA PRO A 58 -3.44 16.95 -8.08
C PRO A 58 -3.25 15.43 -8.01
N HIS A 59 -2.29 14.90 -8.78
CA HIS A 59 -1.98 13.48 -8.88
C HIS A 59 -0.56 13.20 -8.37
N PHE A 60 -0.39 12.05 -7.74
CA PHE A 60 0.87 11.66 -7.13
C PHE A 60 1.18 10.18 -7.32
N ARG A 61 2.43 9.85 -7.04
CA ARG A 61 3.01 8.51 -7.02
C ARG A 61 3.80 8.30 -5.73
N PHE A 62 3.99 7.04 -5.35
CA PHE A 62 4.90 6.63 -4.27
C PHE A 62 6.28 6.29 -4.81
N LEU A 63 6.34 5.70 -6.00
CA LEU A 63 7.58 5.28 -6.63
C LEU A 63 7.95 6.31 -7.70
N ARG A 64 9.14 6.91 -7.57
CA ARG A 64 9.66 7.81 -8.58
C ARG A 64 10.22 6.99 -9.73
N ASP A 65 9.66 7.15 -10.91
CA ASP A 65 10.33 6.81 -12.14
C ASP A 65 11.11 8.02 -12.66
N ARG A 66 12.27 7.84 -13.30
CA ARG A 66 13.03 8.95 -13.90
C ARG A 66 12.40 9.49 -15.21
N GLY A 67 11.08 9.44 -15.35
CA GLY A 67 10.32 9.86 -16.53
C GLY A 67 10.04 8.75 -17.55
N GLU A 68 10.50 7.52 -17.30
CA GLU A 68 10.29 6.37 -18.19
C GLU A 68 8.97 5.65 -17.94
N ALA A 69 8.42 5.66 -16.72
CA ALA A 69 7.05 5.22 -16.45
C ALA A 69 6.00 6.31 -16.74
N GLU A 70 6.38 7.57 -16.93
CA GLU A 70 5.57 8.58 -17.62
C GLU A 70 5.36 8.19 -19.09
N ALA A 71 6.37 7.60 -19.75
CA ALA A 71 6.23 7.02 -21.09
C ALA A 71 5.58 5.62 -21.04
N SER A 72 5.91 4.78 -20.07
CA SER A 72 5.44 3.39 -19.96
C SER A 72 4.03 3.26 -19.39
N ALA A 73 3.51 4.22 -18.59
CA ALA A 73 2.09 4.24 -18.23
C ALA A 73 1.21 4.72 -19.42
N VAL A 74 1.78 5.48 -20.35
CA VAL A 74 1.13 5.95 -21.59
C VAL A 74 1.17 4.90 -22.69
N GLU A 75 2.31 4.24 -22.85
CA GLU A 75 2.50 3.19 -23.85
C GLU A 75 2.05 1.81 -23.33
N GLY A 76 2.18 1.53 -22.04
CA GLY A 76 1.84 0.27 -21.35
C GLY A 76 0.35 0.07 -21.06
N ILE A 77 -0.52 0.88 -21.66
CA ILE A 77 -1.89 0.45 -21.97
C ILE A 77 -1.88 -0.68 -23.00
N ARG A 78 -0.71 -0.98 -23.59
CA ARG A 78 -0.50 -2.09 -24.52
C ARG A 78 0.02 -3.32 -23.79
N VAL A 79 -0.92 -4.19 -23.44
CA VAL A 79 -0.82 -5.67 -23.40
C VAL A 79 0.45 -6.22 -22.73
N PHE A 80 0.30 -6.76 -21.52
CA PHE A 80 1.32 -7.63 -20.92
C PHE A 80 1.77 -8.69 -21.94
N PRO A 81 3.08 -8.91 -22.12
CA PRO A 81 3.56 -9.87 -23.10
C PRO A 81 3.07 -11.28 -22.73
N GLU A 82 2.62 -12.04 -23.73
CA GLU A 82 2.35 -13.47 -23.52
C GLU A 82 3.66 -14.16 -23.12
N ALA A 83 3.64 -14.82 -21.97
CA ALA A 83 4.79 -15.52 -21.40
C ALA A 83 4.32 -16.78 -20.65
N ASP A 84 5.26 -17.67 -20.33
CA ASP A 84 4.95 -18.94 -19.66
C ASP A 84 4.63 -18.74 -18.17
N THR A 85 5.22 -17.72 -17.54
CA THR A 85 4.99 -17.38 -16.13
C THR A 85 4.76 -15.86 -15.93
N PRO A 86 4.13 -15.44 -14.83
CA PRO A 86 4.05 -14.03 -14.45
C PRO A 86 5.42 -13.34 -14.34
N GLU A 87 6.41 -14.05 -13.83
CA GLU A 87 7.79 -13.59 -13.71
C GLU A 87 8.44 -13.36 -15.09
N ASP A 88 8.24 -14.29 -16.03
CA ASP A 88 8.70 -14.14 -17.42
C ASP A 88 8.05 -12.93 -18.10
N ALA A 89 6.75 -12.73 -17.87
CA ALA A 89 6.03 -11.58 -18.41
C ALA A 89 6.60 -10.25 -17.90
N LEU A 90 6.94 -10.17 -16.60
CA LEU A 90 7.55 -8.99 -16.02
C LEU A 90 8.97 -8.74 -16.53
N ARG A 91 9.80 -9.78 -16.69
CA ARG A 91 11.15 -9.62 -17.27
C ARG A 91 11.09 -9.12 -18.72
N ALA A 92 10.12 -9.59 -19.49
CA ALA A 92 9.90 -9.15 -20.87
C ALA A 92 9.39 -7.69 -20.92
N LEU A 93 8.54 -7.29 -19.98
CA LEU A 93 7.99 -5.94 -19.90
C LEU A 93 8.99 -4.91 -19.38
N MET A 94 9.84 -5.30 -18.43
CA MET A 94 10.81 -4.43 -17.76
C MET A 94 12.17 -5.12 -17.64
N PRO A 95 13.00 -5.12 -18.69
CA PRO A 95 14.34 -5.68 -18.63
C PRO A 95 15.17 -5.05 -17.49
N ALA A 96 15.89 -5.87 -16.73
CA ALA A 96 16.58 -5.44 -15.49
C ALA A 96 17.44 -4.17 -15.63
N GLY A 97 18.14 -4.00 -16.77
CA GLY A 97 18.94 -2.80 -17.02
C GLY A 97 18.11 -1.51 -17.10
N GLU A 98 16.94 -1.58 -17.73
CA GLU A 98 16.00 -0.46 -17.86
C GLU A 98 15.26 -0.22 -16.54
N ALA A 99 14.79 -1.29 -15.88
CA ALA A 99 14.14 -1.19 -14.58
C ALA A 99 15.02 -0.50 -13.53
N LYS A 100 16.30 -0.89 -13.45
CA LYS A 100 17.28 -0.31 -12.52
C LYS A 100 17.50 1.19 -12.74
N ILE A 101 17.47 1.63 -13.99
CA ILE A 101 17.60 3.06 -14.34
C ILE A 101 16.30 3.80 -14.02
N GLY A 102 15.16 3.23 -14.44
CA GLY A 102 13.83 3.79 -14.29
C GLY A 102 13.48 4.04 -12.83
N PHE A 103 13.72 3.08 -11.95
CA PHE A 103 13.39 3.14 -10.52
C PHE A 103 14.56 3.58 -9.62
N ALA A 104 15.67 4.09 -10.17
CA ALA A 104 16.82 4.48 -9.38
C ALA A 104 16.46 5.49 -8.28
N GLY A 105 16.58 5.08 -7.01
CA GLY A 105 16.24 5.90 -5.84
C GLY A 105 14.76 5.84 -5.42
N ALA A 106 13.91 5.08 -6.14
CA ALA A 106 12.49 4.94 -5.84
C ALA A 106 12.27 4.20 -4.52
N ARG A 107 12.99 3.08 -4.32
CA ARG A 107 12.92 2.27 -3.10
C ARG A 107 13.24 3.09 -1.87
N GLU A 108 14.38 3.78 -1.85
CA GLU A 108 14.83 4.55 -0.68
C GLU A 108 13.87 5.69 -0.36
N ALA A 109 13.37 6.39 -1.37
CA ALA A 109 12.41 7.49 -1.19
C ALA A 109 11.08 6.99 -0.62
N ALA A 110 10.57 5.86 -1.13
CA ALA A 110 9.34 5.24 -0.66
C ALA A 110 9.49 4.73 0.77
N LEU A 111 10.54 3.95 1.06
CA LEU A 111 10.80 3.43 2.39
C LEU A 111 10.96 4.55 3.42
N LYS A 112 11.69 5.62 3.09
CA LYS A 112 11.80 6.79 3.97
C LYS A 112 10.43 7.36 4.33
N GLN A 113 9.55 7.51 3.34
CA GLN A 113 8.20 8.01 3.56
C GLN A 113 7.37 7.04 4.41
N LEU A 114 7.45 5.74 4.14
CA LEU A 114 6.64 4.73 4.81
C LEU A 114 7.08 4.54 6.26
N TYR A 115 8.39 4.47 6.53
CA TYR A 115 8.89 4.42 7.90
C TYR A 115 8.55 5.69 8.69
N GLU A 116 8.60 6.89 8.09
CA GLU A 116 8.12 8.10 8.77
C GLU A 116 6.63 8.02 9.15
N ALA A 117 5.79 7.40 8.30
CA ALA A 117 4.37 7.19 8.62
C ALA A 117 4.19 6.17 9.75
N LEU A 118 4.96 5.08 9.71
CA LEU A 118 4.97 4.10 10.79
C LEU A 118 5.48 4.70 12.10
N ASP A 119 6.53 5.52 12.09
CA ASP A 119 7.08 6.16 13.30
C ASP A 119 6.12 7.19 13.89
N ALA A 120 5.34 7.88 13.04
CA ALA A 120 4.31 8.81 13.48
C ALA A 120 3.13 8.10 14.17
N ASP A 121 2.85 6.85 13.78
CA ASP A 121 1.79 6.03 14.38
C ASP A 121 2.26 4.59 14.65
N PRO A 122 2.75 4.33 15.87
CA PRO A 122 3.19 3.00 16.31
C PRO A 122 2.11 1.91 16.31
N GLU A 123 0.82 2.27 16.27
CA GLU A 123 -0.29 1.29 16.28
C GLU A 123 -0.52 0.68 14.89
N ILE A 124 0.03 1.28 13.83
CA ILE A 124 -0.02 0.72 12.49
C ILE A 124 0.81 -0.57 12.44
N CYS A 125 0.12 -1.68 12.18
CA CYS A 125 0.69 -3.00 11.95
C CYS A 125 0.12 -3.71 10.71
N GLY A 126 -0.74 -3.03 9.95
CA GLY A 126 -1.23 -3.50 8.65
C GLY A 126 -0.91 -2.50 7.54
N VAL A 127 -0.86 -2.96 6.30
CA VAL A 127 -0.74 -2.10 5.12
C VAL A 127 -1.74 -2.48 4.03
N VAL A 128 -2.30 -1.48 3.36
CA VAL A 128 -3.16 -1.62 2.18
C VAL A 128 -2.52 -0.88 1.03
N GLY A 129 -2.34 -1.53 -0.11
CA GLY A 129 -1.82 -0.89 -1.31
C GLY A 129 -2.67 -1.19 -2.53
N TYR A 130 -2.91 -0.18 -3.36
CA TYR A 130 -3.55 -0.34 -4.67
C TYR A 130 -2.54 -0.09 -5.78
N SER A 131 -2.41 -1.01 -6.74
CA SER A 131 -1.55 -0.87 -7.92
C SER A 131 -0.10 -0.52 -7.53
N GLU A 132 0.46 0.62 -7.96
CA GLU A 132 1.79 1.09 -7.50
C GLU A 132 1.90 1.20 -5.96
N GLY A 133 0.82 1.58 -5.27
CA GLY A 133 0.77 1.60 -3.81
C GLY A 133 0.99 0.22 -3.20
N ALA A 134 0.57 -0.85 -3.87
CA ALA A 134 0.87 -2.22 -3.46
C ALA A 134 2.37 -2.55 -3.60
N SER A 135 3.02 -2.08 -4.67
CA SER A 135 4.47 -2.24 -4.83
C SER A 135 5.25 -1.50 -3.73
N ALA A 136 4.83 -0.27 -3.38
CA ALA A 136 5.43 0.46 -2.27
C ALA A 136 5.22 -0.26 -0.92
N ALA A 137 4.01 -0.78 -0.67
CA ALA A 137 3.70 -1.57 0.53
C ALA A 137 4.50 -2.89 0.60
N ALA A 138 4.59 -3.62 -0.50
CA ALA A 138 5.36 -4.86 -0.59
C ALA A 138 6.86 -4.59 -0.43
N THR A 139 7.37 -3.47 -0.95
CA THR A 139 8.76 -3.02 -0.76
C THR A 139 9.08 -2.78 0.72
N LEU A 140 8.15 -2.19 1.48
CA LEU A 140 8.29 -2.06 2.93
C LEU A 140 8.41 -3.42 3.62
N ILE A 141 7.53 -4.37 3.31
CA ILE A 141 7.56 -5.72 3.89
C ILE A 141 8.87 -6.44 3.53
N TYR A 142 9.30 -6.33 2.28
CA TYR A 142 10.55 -6.91 1.79
C TYR A 142 11.75 -6.35 2.57
N ASP A 143 11.82 -5.03 2.75
CA ASP A 143 12.88 -4.37 3.53
C ASP A 143 12.85 -4.79 5.01
N GLU A 144 11.66 -4.88 5.64
CA GLU A 144 11.53 -5.35 7.02
C GLU A 144 12.06 -6.78 7.20
N GLN A 145 11.83 -7.67 6.24
CA GLN A 145 12.37 -9.03 6.27
C GLN A 145 13.88 -9.09 6.04
N GLU A 146 14.41 -8.30 5.09
CA GLU A 146 15.87 -8.17 4.90
C GLU A 146 16.56 -7.70 6.18
N ARG A 147 15.99 -6.70 6.85
CA ARG A 147 16.49 -6.16 8.12
C ARG A 147 16.29 -7.15 9.27
N MET A 148 15.23 -7.94 9.27
CA MET A 148 15.05 -9.01 10.26
C MET A 148 16.19 -10.02 10.18
N ARG A 149 16.53 -10.48 8.96
CA ARG A 149 17.61 -11.44 8.74
C ARG A 149 19.01 -10.85 9.02
N SER A 150 19.26 -9.61 8.62
CA SER A 150 20.59 -9.00 8.67
C SER A 150 20.90 -8.24 9.96
N GLU A 151 19.89 -7.63 10.58
CA GLU A 151 20.02 -6.72 11.74
C GLU A 151 19.28 -7.23 12.99
N GLY A 152 18.46 -8.29 12.88
CA GLY A 152 17.56 -8.71 13.96
C GLY A 152 16.40 -7.72 14.18
N TYR A 153 16.06 -6.91 13.17
CA TYR A 153 14.91 -6.01 13.21
C TYR A 153 13.62 -6.81 13.42
N VAL A 154 12.71 -6.30 14.25
CA VAL A 154 11.38 -6.90 14.43
C VAL A 154 10.42 -6.24 13.43
N PRO A 155 9.92 -6.97 12.41
CA PRO A 155 8.97 -6.41 11.44
C PRO A 155 7.77 -5.78 12.13
N ARG A 156 7.29 -4.64 11.64
CA ARG A 156 6.12 -3.95 12.19
C ARG A 156 4.85 -4.35 11.46
N ILE A 157 4.94 -4.64 10.16
CA ILE A 157 3.80 -5.06 9.35
C ILE A 157 3.54 -6.55 9.58
N LYS A 158 2.30 -6.86 9.95
CA LYS A 158 1.78 -8.19 10.26
C LYS A 158 0.68 -8.66 9.31
N ALA A 159 0.08 -7.72 8.58
CA ALA A 159 -0.96 -8.00 7.61
C ALA A 159 -0.83 -7.09 6.39
N ALA A 160 -1.08 -7.62 5.19
CA ALA A 160 -1.10 -6.83 3.97
C ALA A 160 -2.35 -7.09 3.12
N ILE A 161 -2.88 -6.04 2.49
CA ILE A 161 -3.99 -6.13 1.53
C ILE A 161 -3.56 -5.45 0.24
N PHE A 162 -3.47 -6.22 -0.84
CA PHE A 162 -3.02 -5.73 -2.14
C PHE A 162 -4.15 -5.77 -3.15
N PHE A 163 -4.50 -4.61 -3.68
CA PHE A 163 -5.43 -4.49 -4.80
C PHE A 163 -4.62 -4.38 -6.10
N MET A 164 -4.70 -5.41 -6.94
CA MET A 164 -4.15 -5.42 -8.30
C MET A 164 -2.71 -4.91 -8.33
N GLY A 165 -1.91 -5.47 -7.43
CA GLY A 165 -0.62 -4.93 -7.05
C GLY A 165 0.49 -5.24 -8.05
N TRP A 166 1.66 -4.66 -7.76
CA TRP A 166 2.90 -4.94 -8.46
C TRP A 166 3.97 -5.39 -7.47
N PRO A 167 4.98 -6.17 -7.88
CA PRO A 167 5.99 -6.71 -6.96
C PRO A 167 6.75 -5.64 -6.18
N ALA A 168 7.33 -6.06 -5.06
CA ALA A 168 8.27 -5.25 -4.27
C ALA A 168 9.50 -4.86 -5.11
N LEU A 169 10.19 -3.78 -4.75
CA LEU A 169 11.51 -3.45 -5.29
C LEU A 169 12.62 -4.03 -4.41
N THR A 170 13.57 -4.73 -5.01
CA THR A 170 14.81 -5.18 -4.36
C THR A 170 15.72 -4.01 -4.03
N SER A 171 16.78 -4.25 -3.24
CA SER A 171 17.83 -3.26 -2.96
C SER A 171 18.52 -2.69 -4.22
N GLU A 172 18.41 -3.36 -5.36
CA GLU A 172 18.89 -2.84 -6.65
C GLU A 172 17.86 -1.99 -7.41
N SER A 173 16.70 -1.69 -6.79
CA SER A 173 15.58 -0.98 -7.41
C SER A 173 15.03 -1.67 -8.66
N VAL A 174 14.97 -3.00 -8.65
CA VAL A 174 14.27 -3.79 -9.68
C VAL A 174 13.13 -4.59 -9.03
N PRO A 175 12.08 -4.97 -9.78
CA PRO A 175 11.04 -5.84 -9.24
C PRO A 175 11.64 -7.14 -8.68
N ALA A 176 11.25 -7.51 -7.47
CA ALA A 176 11.54 -8.82 -6.90
C ALA A 176 10.65 -9.87 -7.57
N LEU A 177 11.25 -10.98 -7.97
CA LEU A 177 10.55 -12.11 -8.60
C LEU A 177 10.77 -13.37 -7.76
N SER A 178 9.73 -14.18 -7.65
CA SER A 178 9.71 -15.35 -6.73
C SER A 178 10.78 -16.38 -7.06
N ASP A 179 11.17 -16.50 -8.33
CA ASP A 179 12.19 -17.43 -8.80
C ASP A 179 13.62 -16.87 -8.78
N GLU A 180 13.79 -15.62 -8.33
CA GLU A 180 15.08 -14.93 -8.20
C GLU A 180 15.46 -14.64 -6.74
N ILE A 181 14.52 -14.78 -5.81
CA ILE A 181 14.76 -14.58 -4.37
C ILE A 181 14.93 -15.92 -3.65
N GLU A 182 15.71 -15.91 -2.57
CA GLU A 182 15.96 -17.14 -1.79
C GLU A 182 14.79 -17.48 -0.85
N ASP A 183 14.23 -16.47 -0.18
CA ASP A 183 13.17 -16.64 0.83
C ASP A 183 11.92 -15.86 0.43
N LEU A 184 10.76 -16.52 0.49
CA LEU A 184 9.46 -15.88 0.31
C LEU A 184 9.11 -14.94 1.47
N LEU A 185 8.10 -14.11 1.26
CA LEU A 185 7.59 -13.17 2.26
C LEU A 185 6.63 -13.86 3.24
N GLU A 186 7.05 -13.98 4.50
CA GLU A 186 6.29 -14.62 5.59
C GLU A 186 5.42 -13.58 6.33
N VAL A 187 4.44 -13.02 5.61
CA VAL A 187 3.44 -12.09 6.18
C VAL A 187 2.06 -12.47 5.68
N HIS A 188 1.09 -12.55 6.61
CA HIS A 188 -0.32 -12.77 6.26
C HIS A 188 -0.77 -11.72 5.27
N SER A 189 -1.23 -12.15 4.10
CA SER A 189 -1.57 -11.23 3.01
C SER A 189 -2.83 -11.63 2.27
N LEU A 190 -3.59 -10.65 1.81
CA LEU A 190 -4.74 -10.82 0.94
C LEU A 190 -4.46 -10.12 -0.39
N HIS A 191 -4.48 -10.90 -1.47
CA HIS A 191 -4.19 -10.44 -2.83
C HIS A 191 -5.47 -10.43 -3.66
N ILE A 192 -6.01 -9.24 -3.91
CA ILE A 192 -7.19 -9.02 -4.73
C ILE A 192 -6.74 -8.84 -6.17
N ILE A 193 -7.13 -9.78 -7.03
CA ILE A 193 -6.69 -9.84 -8.43
C ILE A 193 -7.92 -9.76 -9.34
N GLY A 194 -7.85 -8.94 -10.38
CA GLY A 194 -8.88 -8.86 -11.40
C GLY A 194 -8.64 -9.87 -12.52
N ALA A 195 -9.55 -10.83 -12.71
CA ALA A 195 -9.43 -11.79 -13.81
C ALA A 195 -9.29 -11.13 -15.21
N ASN A 196 -9.87 -9.94 -15.38
CA ASN A 196 -9.85 -9.14 -16.60
C ASN A 196 -8.90 -7.93 -16.51
N ASP A 197 -8.03 -7.89 -15.51
CA ASP A 197 -7.05 -6.83 -15.36
C ASP A 197 -5.96 -6.98 -16.43
N PRO A 198 -5.68 -5.94 -17.26
CA PRO A 198 -4.57 -5.98 -18.21
C PRO A 198 -3.20 -6.15 -17.53
N TYR A 199 -3.10 -5.89 -16.23
CA TYR A 199 -1.89 -5.99 -15.42
C TYR A 199 -1.86 -7.21 -14.48
N LYS A 200 -2.73 -8.19 -14.75
CA LYS A 200 -2.91 -9.38 -13.89
C LYS A 200 -1.61 -10.11 -13.58
N ASP A 201 -0.69 -10.25 -14.54
CA ASP A 201 0.57 -10.97 -14.31
C ASP A 201 1.48 -10.22 -13.32
N GLY A 202 1.44 -8.88 -13.28
CA GLY A 202 2.11 -8.12 -12.22
C GLY A 202 1.55 -8.44 -10.83
N ALA A 203 0.22 -8.60 -10.73
CA ALA A 203 -0.42 -8.95 -9.46
C ALA A 203 -0.17 -10.41 -9.06
N LEU A 204 -0.12 -11.33 -10.03
CA LEU A 204 0.24 -12.73 -9.78
C LEU A 204 1.70 -12.88 -9.37
N ALA A 205 2.62 -12.13 -10.00
CA ALA A 205 4.02 -12.12 -9.59
C ALA A 205 4.19 -11.58 -8.16
N LEU A 206 3.41 -10.55 -7.76
CA LEU A 206 3.38 -10.09 -6.38
C LEU A 206 2.86 -11.18 -5.43
N TYR A 207 1.79 -11.89 -5.81
CA TYR A 207 1.25 -13.00 -5.02
C TYR A 207 2.30 -14.11 -4.80
N ASN A 208 3.03 -14.47 -5.86
CA ASN A 208 4.08 -15.50 -5.81
C ASN A 208 5.27 -15.13 -4.91
N LEU A 209 5.43 -13.86 -4.53
CA LEU A 209 6.48 -13.45 -3.58
C LEU A 209 6.17 -13.84 -2.14
N PHE A 210 4.93 -14.19 -1.80
CA PHE A 210 4.52 -14.51 -0.43
C PHE A 210 4.43 -16.01 -0.22
N ASP A 211 4.66 -16.45 1.02
CA ASP A 211 4.47 -17.84 1.42
C ASP A 211 3.00 -18.27 1.20
N ASP A 212 2.80 -19.42 0.55
CA ASP A 212 1.49 -19.90 0.14
C ASP A 212 0.57 -20.30 1.31
N ASN A 213 1.14 -20.54 2.50
CA ASN A 213 0.38 -20.80 3.73
C ASN A 213 -0.12 -19.51 4.38
N MET A 214 0.42 -18.35 3.99
CA MET A 214 0.08 -17.04 4.55
C MET A 214 -0.62 -16.11 3.55
N ALA A 215 -0.50 -16.39 2.26
CA ALA A 215 -1.10 -15.60 1.19
C ALA A 215 -2.49 -16.12 0.78
N ILE A 216 -3.49 -15.24 0.83
CA ILE A 216 -4.86 -15.51 0.38
C ILE A 216 -5.06 -14.87 -0.99
N PHE A 217 -5.43 -15.67 -1.97
CA PHE A 217 -5.85 -15.20 -3.29
C PHE A 217 -7.35 -14.88 -3.33
N PHE A 218 -7.71 -13.69 -3.81
CA PHE A 218 -9.10 -13.26 -3.98
C PHE A 218 -9.35 -12.81 -5.43
N ASP A 219 -10.14 -13.58 -6.18
CA ASP A 219 -10.57 -13.18 -7.53
C ASP A 219 -11.73 -12.19 -7.46
N SER A 220 -11.52 -10.98 -7.94
CA SER A 220 -12.56 -9.96 -8.04
C SER A 220 -13.41 -10.09 -9.32
N ALA A 221 -13.03 -10.95 -10.26
CA ALA A 221 -13.57 -11.08 -11.62
C ALA A 221 -13.57 -9.76 -12.44
N GLY A 222 -13.04 -8.67 -11.88
CA GLY A 222 -13.03 -7.34 -12.45
C GLY A 222 -11.81 -7.06 -13.31
N GLY A 223 -11.71 -5.82 -13.77
CA GLY A 223 -10.47 -5.27 -14.32
C GLY A 223 -9.62 -4.62 -13.22
N HIS A 224 -8.88 -3.57 -13.57
CA HIS A 224 -8.04 -2.80 -12.64
C HIS A 224 -8.84 -1.88 -11.71
N THR A 225 -9.91 -2.37 -11.09
CA THR A 225 -10.84 -1.59 -10.23
C THR A 225 -11.20 -2.30 -8.92
N ILE A 226 -11.29 -1.55 -7.82
CA ILE A 226 -11.69 -2.08 -6.51
C ILE A 226 -13.19 -2.40 -6.47
N PRO A 227 -13.63 -3.56 -5.96
CA PRO A 227 -15.04 -3.87 -5.71
C PRO A 227 -15.69 -2.86 -4.73
N ARG A 228 -16.84 -2.27 -5.11
CA ARG A 228 -17.49 -1.20 -4.33
C ARG A 228 -18.96 -1.44 -3.96
N HIS A 229 -19.56 -2.54 -4.38
CA HIS A 229 -20.99 -2.79 -4.19
C HIS A 229 -21.34 -4.28 -4.34
N GLY A 230 -22.52 -4.64 -3.86
CA GLY A 230 -23.10 -5.97 -4.06
C GLY A 230 -22.40 -7.08 -3.29
N LYS A 231 -22.61 -8.32 -3.75
CA LYS A 231 -22.12 -9.55 -3.10
C LYS A 231 -20.59 -9.59 -2.99
N LEU A 232 -19.90 -9.17 -4.05
CA LEU A 232 -18.43 -9.19 -4.10
C LEU A 232 -17.79 -8.27 -3.04
N LEU A 233 -18.40 -7.12 -2.75
CA LEU A 233 -17.94 -6.24 -1.67
C LEU A 233 -18.06 -6.92 -0.29
N GLN A 234 -19.14 -7.65 -0.05
CA GLN A 234 -19.34 -8.37 1.20
C GLN A 234 -18.33 -9.52 1.34
N GLU A 235 -18.11 -10.27 0.26
CA GLU A 235 -17.09 -11.33 0.22
C GLU A 235 -15.68 -10.78 0.45
N LEU A 236 -15.35 -9.61 -0.13
CA LEU A 236 -14.09 -8.92 0.12
C LEU A 236 -13.95 -8.52 1.59
N ALA A 237 -14.98 -7.92 2.20
CA ALA A 237 -14.93 -7.51 3.60
C ALA A 237 -14.75 -8.73 4.52
N GLU A 238 -15.44 -9.85 4.25
CA GLU A 238 -15.26 -11.09 5.00
C GLU A 238 -13.86 -11.70 4.80
N ALA A 239 -13.28 -11.62 3.60
CA ALA A 239 -11.90 -12.04 3.37
C ALA A 239 -10.89 -11.20 4.18
N VAL A 240 -11.10 -9.89 4.30
CA VAL A 240 -10.27 -9.03 5.17
C VAL A 240 -10.43 -9.39 6.64
N LYS A 241 -11.64 -9.69 7.10
CA LYS A 241 -11.86 -10.16 8.48
C LYS A 241 -11.16 -11.50 8.72
N GLY A 242 -11.21 -12.42 7.76
CA GLY A 242 -10.48 -13.69 7.81
C GLY A 242 -8.97 -13.49 7.88
N LEU A 243 -8.41 -12.59 7.07
CA LEU A 243 -7.00 -12.20 7.16
C LEU A 243 -6.63 -11.72 8.57
N ILE A 244 -7.43 -10.82 9.15
CA ILE A 244 -7.18 -10.28 10.49
C ILE A 244 -7.26 -11.39 11.55
N ALA A 245 -8.22 -12.32 11.43
CA ALA A 245 -8.35 -13.46 12.32
C ALA A 245 -7.12 -14.37 12.27
N ASN A 246 -6.62 -14.71 11.08
CA ASN A 246 -5.41 -15.53 10.91
C ASN A 246 -4.21 -14.91 11.62
N VAL A 247 -4.03 -13.58 11.53
CA VAL A 247 -2.96 -12.86 12.22
C VAL A 247 -3.10 -12.94 13.74
N HIS A 248 -4.32 -12.93 14.27
CA HIS A 248 -4.56 -13.07 15.71
C HIS A 248 -4.39 -14.49 16.23
N GLU A 249 -4.59 -15.49 15.37
CA GLU A 249 -4.43 -16.92 15.70
C GLU A 249 -2.96 -17.38 15.58
N ASP A 250 -2.13 -16.62 14.86
CA ASP A 250 -0.70 -16.90 14.69
C ASP A 250 0.10 -16.51 15.94
N GLU A 251 0.46 -17.51 16.75
CA GLU A 251 1.23 -17.33 17.99
C GLU A 251 2.65 -16.76 17.77
N SER A 252 3.16 -16.79 16.54
CA SER A 252 4.46 -16.19 16.20
C SER A 252 4.37 -14.67 16.02
N VAL A 253 3.17 -14.13 15.79
CA VAL A 253 2.94 -12.71 15.53
C VAL A 253 2.83 -11.92 16.83
N GLN A 254 3.70 -10.92 16.97
CA GLN A 254 3.62 -9.92 18.04
C GLN A 254 2.89 -8.67 17.55
N LEU A 255 1.68 -8.44 18.05
CA LEU A 255 0.89 -7.24 17.74
C LEU A 255 1.29 -6.05 18.64
N PRO A 256 1.19 -4.80 18.15
CA PRO A 256 1.44 -3.62 18.97
C PRO A 256 0.40 -3.52 20.09
N GLU A 257 0.86 -3.11 21.27
CA GLU A 257 -0.03 -2.78 22.39
C GLU A 257 -0.86 -1.53 22.04
N PRO A 258 -2.18 -1.50 22.34
CA PRO A 258 -2.99 -0.32 22.12
C PRO A 258 -2.38 0.89 22.85
N ALA A 259 -2.31 2.03 22.17
CA ALA A 259 -1.88 3.25 22.82
C ALA A 259 -2.82 3.51 24.01
N LYS A 260 -2.26 3.52 25.24
CA LYS A 260 -3.01 4.00 26.40
C LYS A 260 -3.30 5.46 26.14
N VAL A 261 -4.49 5.77 25.61
CA VAL A 261 -4.98 7.13 25.49
C VAL A 261 -5.00 7.69 26.91
N ALA A 262 -3.97 8.46 27.26
CA ALA A 262 -4.03 9.29 28.45
C ALA A 262 -5.28 10.14 28.26
N LYS A 263 -6.32 9.89 29.07
CA LYS A 263 -7.48 10.77 29.16
C LYS A 263 -6.90 12.18 29.17
N ARG A 264 -7.21 12.99 28.15
CA ARG A 264 -7.01 14.43 28.26
C ARG A 264 -7.69 14.79 29.58
N LEU A 265 -6.91 15.15 30.60
CA LEU A 265 -7.47 15.96 31.65
C LEU A 265 -7.93 17.20 30.92
N ASP A 266 -9.24 17.38 30.83
CA ASP A 266 -9.84 18.68 30.59
C ASP A 266 -9.39 19.58 31.74
N SER A 267 -8.17 20.09 31.65
CA SER A 267 -7.72 21.16 32.49
C SER A 267 -8.50 22.38 32.02
N ALA A 268 -9.51 22.71 32.82
CA ALA A 268 -10.10 24.03 32.89
C ALA A 268 -8.96 25.06 33.06
N VAL A 269 -8.39 25.49 31.95
CA VAL A 269 -7.65 26.74 31.89
C VAL A 269 -8.72 27.81 31.86
N ASN A 270 -9.05 28.30 33.05
CA ASN A 270 -9.85 29.50 33.23
C ASN A 270 -9.02 30.66 32.65
N ILE A 271 -9.26 30.99 31.38
CA ILE A 271 -8.64 32.15 30.73
C ILE A 271 -9.19 33.39 31.45
N PRO A 272 -8.38 34.19 32.17
CA PRO A 272 -8.87 35.40 32.77
C PRO A 272 -9.19 36.42 31.66
N ASP A 273 -10.37 37.02 31.78
CA ASP A 273 -10.92 38.06 30.91
C ASP A 273 -9.88 39.18 30.64
N LEU A 274 -9.61 39.41 29.35
CA LEU A 274 -8.67 40.42 28.83
C LEU A 274 -9.17 41.86 29.00
N SER A 275 -10.30 42.09 29.67
CA SER A 275 -10.87 43.42 29.91
C SER A 275 -10.11 44.29 30.93
N ALA A 276 -9.08 43.78 31.62
CA ALA A 276 -8.39 44.49 32.69
C ALA A 276 -7.12 45.29 32.28
N LEU A 277 -6.65 45.23 31.02
CA LEU A 277 -5.49 46.00 30.56
C LEU A 277 -5.88 47.44 30.16
N LYS A 278 -6.22 48.26 31.17
CA LYS A 278 -6.20 49.72 31.03
C LYS A 278 -4.75 50.20 31.04
N LEU A 279 -4.24 50.56 29.87
CA LEU A 279 -3.04 51.40 29.74
C LEU A 279 -3.28 52.72 30.46
N SER A 280 -2.53 52.96 31.54
CA SER A 280 -2.35 54.29 32.12
C SER A 280 -0.97 54.78 31.69
N HIS A 281 -0.95 55.83 30.86
CA HIS A 281 0.25 56.61 30.61
C HIS A 281 0.12 57.94 31.37
N PRO A 282 1.19 58.41 32.05
CA PRO A 282 1.29 59.81 32.46
C PRO A 282 1.50 60.76 31.27
#